data_AF-A0A7Y6DP53-F1
#
_entry.id   AF-A0A7Y6DP53-F1
#
_cell.length_a   1.000
_cell.length_b   1.000
_cell.length_c   1.000
_cell.angle_alpha   90.00
_cell.angle_beta   90.00
_cell.angle_gamma   90.00
#
_symmetry.space_group_name_H-M   'P 1'
#
loop_
_entity.id
_entity.type
_entity.pdbx_description
1 polymer ?
#
loop_
_entity_poly.entity_id
_entity_poly.type
_entity_poly.pdbx_seq_one_letter_code
_entity_poly.pdbx_strand_id
1 'polypeptide(L)' 'MAHTIATARPTQADVDERVAFADAALALAGHEVTDPELRAILERQARHELTGDEAREAIRRHVQG' A
#
# COMPACT_ATOMS: atom_id res chain seq x y z
N MET A 1 -2.20 4.15 -22.48
CA MET A 1 -1.06 3.21 -22.52
C MET A 1 -1.40 2.05 -21.60
N ALA A 2 -1.58 0.86 -22.15
CA ALA A 2 -1.98 -0.32 -21.39
C ALA A 2 -0.77 -0.82 -20.59
N HIS A 3 -0.86 -0.79 -19.25
CA HIS A 3 0.15 -1.37 -18.39
C HIS A 3 -0.05 -2.89 -18.43
N THR A 4 0.83 -3.59 -19.14
CA THR A 4 0.88 -5.05 -19.13
C THR A 4 1.12 -5.48 -17.68
N ILE A 5 0.12 -6.12 -17.05
CA ILE A 5 0.31 -6.72 -15.72
C ILE A 5 1.25 -7.90 -15.92
N ALA A 6 2.54 -7.68 -15.71
CA ALA A 6 3.50 -8.75 -15.60
C ALA A 6 3.08 -9.62 -14.40
N THR A 7 2.84 -10.90 -14.63
CA THR A 7 2.49 -11.92 -13.62
C THR A 7 3.65 -12.26 -12.67
N ALA A 8 4.74 -11.48 -12.70
CA ALA A 8 5.91 -11.66 -11.85
C ALA A 8 5.67 -11.04 -10.47
N ARG A 9 6.27 -11.64 -9.43
CA ARG A 9 6.32 -11.03 -8.10
C ARG A 9 6.98 -9.65 -8.21
N PRO A 10 6.41 -8.61 -7.59
CA PRO A 10 6.97 -7.26 -7.62
C PRO A 10 8.35 -7.29 -6.96
N THR A 11 9.28 -6.53 -7.53
CA THR A 11 10.59 -6.31 -6.93
C THR A 11 10.46 -5.38 -5.73
N GLN A 12 11.48 -5.32 -4.88
CA GLN A 12 11.49 -4.36 -3.76
C GLN A 12 11.41 -2.91 -4.28
N ALA A 13 12.00 -2.60 -5.43
CA ALA A 13 11.89 -1.28 -6.04
C ALA A 13 10.44 -0.96 -6.45
N ASP A 14 9.69 -1.92 -6.99
CA ASP A 14 8.28 -1.74 -7.33
C ASP A 14 7.42 -1.51 -6.07
N VAL A 15 7.75 -2.22 -4.98
CA VAL A 15 7.09 -2.06 -3.68
C VAL A 15 7.33 -0.65 -3.14
N ASP A 16 8.58 -0.20 -3.15
CA ASP A 16 8.98 1.12 -2.65
C ASP A 16 8.33 2.24 -3.48
N GLU A 17 8.28 2.12 -4.81
CA GLU A 17 7.63 3.09 -5.70
C GLU A 17 6.13 3.22 -5.39
N ARG A 18 5.44 2.09 -5.20
CA ARG A 18 4.00 2.08 -4.88
C ARG A 18 3.71 2.71 -3.52
N VAL A 19 4.54 2.43 -2.52
CA VAL A 19 4.41 3.03 -1.18
C VAL A 19 4.71 4.54 -1.26
N ALA A 20 5.77 4.95 -1.95
CA ALA A 20 6.12 6.35 -2.12
C ALA A 20 5.02 7.14 -2.86
N PHE A 21 4.39 6.53 -3.86
CA PHE A 21 3.25 7.14 -4.55
C PHE A 21 2.05 7.35 -3.61
N ALA A 22 1.72 6.35 -2.77
CA ALA A 22 0.65 6.46 -1.80
C ALA A 22 0.95 7.56 -0.75
N ASP A 23 2.18 7.61 -0.23
CA ASP A 23 2.63 8.63 0.71
C ASP A 23 2.55 10.03 0.08
N ALA A 24 3.00 10.19 -1.17
CA ALA A 24 2.92 11.46 -1.89
C ALA A 24 1.48 11.93 -2.13
N ALA A 25 0.57 11.00 -2.48
CA ALA A 25 -0.85 11.31 -2.68
C ALA A 25 -1.52 11.76 -1.37
N LEU A 26 -1.18 11.12 -0.25
CA LEU A 26 -1.64 11.51 1.08
C LEU A 26 -1.07 12.88 1.47
N ALA A 27 0.24 13.09 1.27
CA ALA A 27 0.90 14.35 1.59
C ALA A 27 0.34 15.52 0.78
N LEU A 28 -0.02 15.30 -0.49
CA LEU A 28 -0.71 16.30 -1.32
C LEU A 28 -2.06 16.72 -0.71
N ALA A 29 -2.75 15.81 -0.04
CA ALA A 29 -3.97 16.09 0.69
C ALA A 29 -3.74 16.66 2.11
N GLY A 30 -2.48 16.87 2.51
CA GLY A 30 -2.12 17.31 3.86
C GLY A 30 -2.23 16.21 4.91
N HIS A 31 -2.23 14.94 4.49
CA HIS A 31 -2.31 13.77 5.36
C HIS A 31 -0.99 13.01 5.39
N GLU A 32 -0.62 12.50 6.55
CA GLU A 32 0.55 11.64 6.73
C GLU A 32 0.12 10.39 7.52
N VAL A 33 0.56 9.21 7.07
CA VAL A 33 0.36 7.96 7.79
C VAL A 33 1.61 7.65 8.60
N THR A 34 1.53 7.94 9.90
CA THR A 34 2.62 7.71 10.87
C THR A 34 2.44 6.40 11.65
N ASP A 35 1.26 5.79 11.59
CA ASP A 35 0.96 4.54 12.28
C ASP A 35 1.78 3.37 11.69
N PRO A 36 2.64 2.72 12.50
CA PRO A 36 3.52 1.65 12.02
C PRO A 36 2.76 0.41 11.54
N GLU A 37 1.59 0.12 12.11
CA GLU A 37 0.79 -1.04 11.70
C GLU A 37 0.10 -0.78 10.36
N LEU A 38 -0.39 0.44 10.13
CA LEU A 38 -0.90 0.84 8.81
C LEU A 38 0.18 0.79 7.74
N ARG A 39 1.41 1.23 8.05
CA ARG A 39 2.54 1.13 7.11
C ARG A 39 2.86 -0.33 6.79
N ALA A 40 2.88 -1.21 7.78
CA ALA A 40 3.10 -2.64 7.55
C ALA A 40 2.03 -3.26 6.64
N ILE A 41 0.75 -2.88 6.78
CA ILE A 41 -0.32 -3.36 5.90
C ILE A 41 -0.12 -2.88 4.45
N LEU A 42 0.23 -1.61 4.25
CA LEU A 42 0.51 -1.03 2.93
C LEU A 42 1.68 -1.74 2.24
N GLU A 43 2.76 -2.01 2.97
CA GLU A 43 3.89 -2.74 2.43
C GLU A 43 3.53 -4.17 2.02
N ARG A 44 2.75 -4.88 2.84
CA ARG A 44 2.29 -6.24 2.51
C ARG A 44 1.39 -6.26 1.27
N GLN A 45 0.53 -5.26 1.12
CA GLN A 45 -0.28 -5.09 -0.09
C GLN A 45 0.61 -4.80 -1.31
N ALA A 46 1.62 -3.94 -1.17
CA ALA A 46 2.55 -3.62 -2.24
C ALA A 46 3.38 -4.84 -2.68
N ARG A 47 3.72 -5.76 -1.74
CA ARG A 47 4.35 -7.07 -1.99
C ARG A 47 3.41 -8.13 -2.57
N HIS A 48 2.13 -7.81 -2.79
CA HIS A 48 1.06 -8.75 -3.16
C HIS A 48 0.84 -9.89 -2.14
N GLU A 49 1.18 -9.68 -0.88
CA GLU A 49 0.85 -10.61 0.22
C GLU A 49 -0.58 -10.42 0.72
N LEU A 50 -1.16 -9.25 0.44
CA LEU A 50 -2.57 -8.94 0.67
C LEU A 50 -3.17 -8.41 -0.62
N THR A 51 -4.39 -8.84 -0.92
CA THR A 51 -5.22 -8.14 -1.90
C THR A 51 -5.61 -6.76 -1.35
N GLY A 52 -6.02 -5.84 -2.23
CA GLY A 52 -6.47 -4.51 -1.83
C GLY A 52 -7.66 -4.55 -0.86
N ASP A 53 -8.54 -5.54 -0.99
CA ASP A 53 -9.71 -5.68 -0.12
C ASP A 53 -9.33 -6.22 1.26
N GLU A 54 -8.43 -7.20 1.35
CA GLU A 54 -7.88 -7.68 2.62
C GLU A 54 -7.10 -6.58 3.35
N ALA A 55 -6.34 -5.75 2.62
CA ALA A 55 -5.66 -4.60 3.18
C ALA A 55 -6.66 -3.57 3.75
N ARG A 56 -7.74 -3.26 3.02
CA ARG A 56 -8.81 -2.38 3.52
C ARG A 56 -9.49 -2.92 4.76
N GLU A 57 -9.76 -4.22 4.82
CA GLU A 57 -10.37 -4.85 6.00
C GLU A 57 -9.43 -4.80 7.20
N ALA A 58 -8.14 -5.08 7.01
CA ALA A 58 -7.13 -4.99 8.05
C ALA A 58 -6.99 -3.55 8.58
N ILE A 59 -6.90 -2.56 7.69
CA ILE A 59 -6.86 -1.13 8.06
C ILE A 59 -8.12 -0.74 8.84
N ARG A 60 -9.30 -1.19 8.38
CA ARG A 60 -10.57 -0.90 9.03
C ARG A 60 -10.61 -1.47 10.45
N ARG A 61 -10.23 -2.73 10.64
CA ARG A 61 -10.17 -3.36 11.97
C ARG A 61 -9.22 -2.63 12.91
N HIS A 62 -8.07 -2.19 12.39
CA HIS A 62 -7.08 -1.44 13.17
C HIS A 62 -7.58 -0.07 13.61
N VAL A 63 -8.18 0.69 12.68
CA VAL A 63 -8.60 2.08 12.93
C VAL A 63 -9.95 2.16 13.67
N GLN A 64 -10.87 1.22 13.42
CA GLN A 64 -12.26 1.30 13.87
C GLN A 64 -12.63 0.33 14.98
N GLY A 65 -11.66 -0.42 15.53
CA GLY A 65 -11.80 -1.46 16.57
C GLY A 65 -13.16 -1.56 17.26
#